data_AF-A0A1V4HT02-F1
#
_entry.id   AF-A0A1V4HT02-F1
#
_cell.length_a   1.000
_cell.length_b   1.000
_cell.length_c   1.000
_cell.angle_alpha   90.00
_cell.angle_beta   90.00
_cell.angle_gamma   90.00
#
_symmetry.space_group_name_H-M   'P 1'
#
loop_
_entity.id
_entity.type
_entity.pdbx_description
1 polymer ?
#
loop_
_entity_poly.entity_id
_entity_poly.type
_entity_poly.pdbx_seq_one_letter_code
_entity_poly.pdbx_strand_id
1 'polypeptide(L)'
;MAIKRFIVLLVGILLVVTGCGTRGIPVIKQELMDKKLSVLMLSSSSLPDTAKQSIDQALQTWRSEHFIAYDWVKDLNTLDDQVTAKLKANPYDYIYVIGNELIASADGLMGQGLSTGKWTLLQSQLDSSGTASTSSDQAAFLKIDAQQIEDLKSNWLQNLLATNVAVEWVTRSDRPIPSAWAPSEEADHIVLLDNNEQWFQQLSFQSKQHAAKWIIFYSPATAAQVQKAKTLNISVIDMSSALSAQLNWTQILDDRLAAMTNHTWQKGSLSYNEKELLELKIK
;
A
#
# COMPACT_ATOMS: atom_id res chain seq x y z
N MET A 1 80.14 26.91 -27.79
CA MET A 1 78.81 26.69 -28.42
C MET A 1 77.93 25.64 -27.69
N ALA A 2 78.46 24.91 -26.69
CA ALA A 2 77.71 23.89 -25.93
C ALA A 2 76.82 24.46 -24.80
N ILE A 3 77.23 25.57 -24.17
CA ILE A 3 76.52 26.18 -23.03
C ILE A 3 75.13 26.73 -23.42
N LYS A 4 74.98 27.28 -24.64
CA LYS A 4 73.69 27.79 -25.13
C LYS A 4 72.66 26.68 -25.40
N ARG A 5 73.09 25.46 -25.70
CA ARG A 5 72.18 24.31 -25.92
C ARG A 5 71.64 23.76 -24.60
N PHE A 6 72.43 23.80 -23.53
CA PHE A 6 72.02 23.32 -22.22
C PHE A 6 70.96 24.23 -21.58
N ILE A 7 71.08 25.55 -21.77
CA ILE A 7 70.11 26.54 -21.24
C ILE A 7 68.75 26.41 -21.92
N VAL A 8 68.71 26.18 -23.24
CA VAL A 8 67.45 25.97 -23.98
C VAL A 8 66.75 24.67 -23.56
N LEU A 9 67.52 23.62 -23.28
CA LEU A 9 66.99 22.33 -22.85
C LEU A 9 66.43 22.40 -21.41
N LEU A 10 67.08 23.19 -20.54
CA LEU A 10 66.65 23.40 -19.15
C LEU A 10 65.40 24.29 -19.05
N VAL A 11 65.28 25.30 -19.92
CA VAL A 11 64.06 26.13 -20.06
C VAL A 11 62.90 25.34 -20.67
N GLY A 12 63.18 24.43 -21.62
CA GLY A 12 62.17 23.52 -22.18
C GLY A 12 61.61 22.54 -21.14
N ILE A 13 62.44 22.00 -20.26
CA ILE A 13 62.00 21.08 -19.20
C ILE A 13 61.17 21.84 -18.13
N LEU A 14 61.55 23.06 -17.76
CA LEU A 14 60.77 23.86 -16.80
C LEU A 14 59.36 24.22 -17.31
N LEU A 15 59.18 24.43 -18.61
CA LEU A 15 57.86 24.72 -19.21
C LEU A 15 56.93 23.50 -19.27
N VAL A 16 57.48 22.28 -19.32
CA VAL A 16 56.66 21.04 -19.32
C VAL A 16 56.16 20.71 -17.91
N VAL A 17 56.90 21.05 -16.85
CA VAL A 17 56.51 20.75 -15.46
C VAL A 17 55.42 21.70 -14.94
N THR A 18 55.28 22.91 -15.51
CA THR A 18 54.19 23.84 -15.17
C THR A 18 52.86 23.54 -15.88
N GLY A 19 52.83 22.56 -16.79
CA GLY A 19 51.63 22.20 -17.58
C GLY A 19 50.65 21.21 -16.90
N CYS A 20 50.97 20.72 -15.70
CA CYS A 20 50.11 19.78 -14.95
C CYS A 20 49.53 20.39 -13.66
N GLY A 21 49.30 21.71 -13.65
CA GLY A 21 48.59 22.39 -12.57
C GLY A 21 47.09 22.42 -12.87
N THR A 22 46.31 21.73 -12.04
CA THR A 22 44.85 21.92 -11.85
C THR A 22 43.96 21.72 -13.07
N ARG A 23 43.91 20.50 -13.63
CA ARG A 23 42.59 19.99 -14.04
C ARG A 23 41.79 19.85 -12.75
N GLY A 24 41.00 20.87 -12.45
CA GLY A 24 40.22 20.97 -11.22
C GLY A 24 39.61 19.62 -10.91
N ILE A 25 40.04 19.02 -9.80
CA ILE A 25 39.27 17.94 -9.17
C ILE A 25 37.89 18.57 -9.02
N PRO A 26 36.84 18.02 -9.67
CA PRO A 26 35.52 18.62 -9.56
C PRO A 26 35.20 18.65 -8.07
N VAL A 27 35.17 19.86 -7.52
CA VAL A 27 34.72 20.08 -6.14
C VAL A 27 33.30 19.56 -6.13
N ILE A 28 33.10 18.42 -5.47
CA ILE A 28 31.76 17.87 -5.23
C ILE A 28 31.05 18.99 -4.49
N LYS A 29 30.16 19.71 -5.18
CA LYS A 29 29.42 20.81 -4.57
C LYS A 29 28.71 20.23 -3.35
N GLN A 30 28.93 20.81 -2.17
CA GLN A 30 28.29 20.37 -0.92
C GLN A 30 26.75 20.26 -1.11
N GLU A 31 26.19 21.17 -1.90
CA GLU A 31 24.78 21.19 -2.34
C GLU A 31 24.31 19.92 -3.08
N LEU A 32 25.21 19.17 -3.72
CA LEU A 32 24.91 17.88 -4.37
C LEU A 32 24.98 16.70 -3.39
N MET A 33 25.73 16.85 -2.30
CA MET A 33 25.79 15.85 -1.22
C MET A 33 24.58 16.00 -0.30
N ASP A 34 24.18 17.23 0.01
CA ASP A 34 23.02 17.53 0.88
C ASP A 34 21.67 17.20 0.23
N LYS A 35 21.65 17.00 -1.11
CA LYS A 35 20.46 16.60 -1.88
C LYS A 35 20.33 15.09 -2.12
N LYS A 36 21.31 14.28 -1.72
CA LYS A 36 21.29 12.85 -2.03
C LYS A 36 20.32 12.13 -1.10
N LEU A 37 19.09 12.00 -1.56
CA LEU A 37 18.09 11.14 -0.93
C LEU A 37 18.42 9.67 -1.16
N SER A 38 18.18 8.87 -0.14
CA SER A 38 18.33 7.43 -0.14
C SER A 38 17.00 6.75 0.19
N VAL A 39 16.65 5.73 -0.60
CA VAL A 39 15.38 5.02 -0.51
C VAL A 39 15.62 3.53 -0.30
N LEU A 40 14.88 2.93 0.64
CA LEU A 40 14.67 1.49 0.67
C LEU A 40 13.22 1.19 0.24
N MET A 41 13.07 0.45 -0.85
CA MET A 41 11.79 -0.07 -1.32
C MET A 41 11.65 -1.52 -0.89
N LEU A 42 10.56 -1.84 -0.19
CA LEU A 42 10.21 -3.17 0.26
C LEU A 42 8.84 -3.52 -0.34
N SER A 43 8.79 -4.50 -1.22
CA SER A 43 7.55 -4.85 -1.93
C SER A 43 7.19 -6.31 -1.72
N SER A 44 5.91 -6.57 -1.46
CA SER A 44 5.46 -7.92 -1.14
C SER A 44 5.34 -8.84 -2.36
N SER A 45 5.27 -10.14 -2.08
CA SER A 45 5.09 -11.18 -3.08
C SER A 45 3.70 -11.14 -3.72
N SER A 46 2.67 -10.71 -2.98
CA SER A 46 1.26 -10.70 -3.42
C SER A 46 0.91 -9.55 -4.37
N LEU A 47 1.85 -8.64 -4.63
CA LEU A 47 1.64 -7.55 -5.58
C LEU A 47 1.47 -8.08 -7.02
N PRO A 48 0.51 -7.51 -7.79
CA PRO A 48 0.39 -7.80 -9.21
C PRO A 48 1.67 -7.47 -9.98
N ASP A 49 1.96 -8.20 -11.06
CA ASP A 49 3.14 -7.96 -11.90
C ASP A 49 3.17 -6.54 -12.49
N THR A 50 1.99 -5.98 -12.80
CA THR A 50 1.87 -4.60 -13.27
C THR A 50 2.34 -3.59 -12.22
N ALA A 51 2.04 -3.83 -10.94
CA ALA A 51 2.52 -3.00 -9.83
C ALA A 51 4.04 -3.10 -9.68
N LYS A 52 4.58 -4.33 -9.76
CA LYS A 52 6.04 -4.57 -9.68
C LYS A 52 6.78 -3.87 -10.83
N GLN A 53 6.21 -3.87 -12.04
CA GLN A 53 6.75 -3.14 -13.18
C GLN A 53 6.73 -1.62 -12.96
N SER A 54 5.61 -1.08 -12.45
CA SER A 54 5.53 0.35 -12.08
C SER A 54 6.59 0.74 -11.04
N ILE A 55 6.84 -0.11 -10.03
CA ILE A 55 7.89 0.11 -9.03
C ILE A 55 9.28 0.12 -9.68
N ASP A 56 9.59 -0.86 -10.53
CA ASP A 56 10.87 -0.94 -11.24
C ASP A 56 11.14 0.32 -12.06
N GLN A 57 10.15 0.73 -12.86
CA GLN A 57 10.25 1.91 -13.71
C GLN A 57 10.41 3.18 -12.88
N ALA A 58 9.61 3.35 -11.81
CA ALA A 58 9.71 4.51 -10.94
C ALA A 58 11.10 4.61 -10.29
N LEU A 59 11.62 3.51 -9.73
CA LEU A 59 12.94 3.51 -9.10
C LEU A 59 14.07 3.84 -10.10
N GLN A 60 13.97 3.34 -11.33
CA GLN A 60 14.91 3.71 -12.40
C GLN A 60 14.85 5.21 -12.69
N THR A 61 13.66 5.79 -12.85
CA THR A 61 13.45 7.23 -13.04
C THR A 61 13.98 8.05 -11.85
N TRP A 62 13.70 7.64 -10.61
CA TRP A 62 14.19 8.30 -9.40
C TRP A 62 15.71 8.36 -9.38
N ARG A 63 16.38 7.29 -9.83
CA ARG A 63 17.83 7.24 -9.93
C ARG A 63 18.39 8.08 -11.06
N SER A 64 17.82 7.99 -12.27
CA SER A 64 18.38 8.65 -13.46
C SER A 64 18.08 10.14 -13.52
N GLU A 65 16.90 10.57 -13.09
CA GLU A 65 16.42 11.94 -13.25
C GLU A 65 16.54 12.77 -11.96
N HIS A 66 16.40 12.12 -10.80
CA HIS A 66 16.42 12.79 -9.49
C HIS A 66 17.66 12.45 -8.65
N PHE A 67 18.57 11.61 -9.17
CA PHE A 67 19.80 11.19 -8.51
C PHE A 67 19.58 10.53 -7.12
N ILE A 68 18.42 9.91 -6.93
CA ILE A 68 18.05 9.21 -5.69
C ILE A 68 18.70 7.83 -5.69
N ALA A 69 19.45 7.53 -4.62
CA ALA A 69 19.98 6.18 -4.42
C ALA A 69 18.84 5.29 -3.90
N TYR A 70 18.71 4.08 -4.44
CA TYR A 70 17.70 3.15 -3.94
C TYR A 70 18.25 1.74 -3.78
N ASP A 71 17.69 1.04 -2.81
CA ASP A 71 17.71 -0.41 -2.70
C ASP A 71 16.29 -0.93 -2.84
N TRP A 72 16.10 -2.04 -3.55
CA TRP A 72 14.80 -2.68 -3.67
C TRP A 72 14.89 -4.15 -3.28
N VAL A 73 14.12 -4.52 -2.25
CA VAL A 73 13.92 -5.91 -1.84
C VAL A 73 12.51 -6.33 -2.26
N LYS A 74 12.44 -7.36 -3.11
CA LYS A 74 11.22 -7.81 -3.77
C LYS A 74 10.67 -9.09 -3.14
N ASP A 75 9.43 -9.38 -3.45
CA ASP A 75 8.76 -10.66 -3.19
C ASP A 75 8.79 -11.09 -1.72
N LEU A 76 8.63 -10.12 -0.82
CA LEU A 76 8.63 -10.36 0.61
C LEU A 76 7.26 -10.87 1.09
N ASN A 77 7.27 -11.81 2.04
CA ASN A 77 6.08 -12.21 2.80
C ASN A 77 6.08 -11.62 4.21
N THR A 78 7.25 -11.23 4.70
CA THR A 78 7.50 -10.57 5.98
C THR A 78 8.82 -9.81 5.86
N LEU A 79 9.03 -8.82 6.73
CA LEU A 79 10.36 -8.21 6.87
C LEU A 79 11.22 -9.10 7.78
N ASP A 80 12.28 -9.66 7.21
CA ASP A 80 13.13 -10.68 7.82
C ASP A 80 14.52 -10.14 8.22
N ASP A 81 15.43 -11.04 8.59
CA ASP A 81 16.80 -10.71 8.98
C ASP A 81 17.60 -10.03 7.86
N GLN A 82 17.27 -10.30 6.59
CA GLN A 82 17.92 -9.66 5.45
C GLN A 82 17.57 -8.16 5.41
N VAL A 83 16.28 -7.83 5.59
CA VAL A 83 15.83 -6.44 5.67
C VAL A 83 16.42 -5.74 6.89
N THR A 84 16.41 -6.43 8.03
CA THR A 84 17.00 -5.96 9.29
C THR A 84 18.48 -5.63 9.14
N ALA A 85 19.25 -6.51 8.49
CA ALA A 85 20.68 -6.29 8.23
C ALA A 85 20.91 -5.07 7.32
N LYS A 86 20.08 -4.88 6.28
CA LYS A 86 20.15 -3.70 5.41
C LYS A 86 19.90 -2.40 6.16
N LEU A 87 18.86 -2.36 6.99
CA LEU A 87 18.53 -1.18 7.81
C LEU A 87 19.65 -0.83 8.80
N LYS A 88 20.35 -1.83 9.35
CA LYS A 88 21.52 -1.62 10.23
C LYS A 88 22.77 -1.17 9.47
N ALA A 89 22.94 -1.66 8.25
CA ALA A 89 24.15 -1.41 7.45
C ALA A 89 24.14 -0.04 6.77
N ASN A 90 22.97 0.43 6.34
CA ASN A 90 22.84 1.67 5.57
C ASN A 90 21.77 2.59 6.18
N PRO A 91 22.06 3.89 6.36
CA PRO A 91 21.01 4.86 6.64
C PRO A 91 20.19 5.10 5.37
N TYR A 92 18.86 5.06 5.51
CA TYR A 92 17.92 5.44 4.45
C TYR A 92 17.08 6.63 4.92
N ASP A 93 16.90 7.63 4.06
CA ASP A 93 16.05 8.80 4.35
C ASP A 93 14.56 8.43 4.30
N TYR A 94 14.21 7.58 3.33
CA TYR A 94 12.83 7.13 3.10
C TYR A 94 12.78 5.61 2.95
N ILE A 95 11.79 5.00 3.60
CA ILE A 95 11.56 3.55 3.56
C ILE A 95 10.11 3.33 3.15
N TYR A 96 9.91 2.72 1.99
CA TYR A 96 8.58 2.39 1.47
C TYR A 96 8.30 0.91 1.66
N VAL A 97 7.15 0.60 2.24
CA VAL A 97 6.68 -0.77 2.45
C VAL A 97 5.37 -0.94 1.69
N ILE A 98 5.39 -1.77 0.65
CA ILE A 98 4.26 -1.99 -0.24
C ILE A 98 3.73 -3.41 -0.04
N GLY A 99 2.49 -3.52 0.44
CA GLY A 99 1.85 -4.81 0.70
C GLY A 99 1.34 -4.91 2.13
N ASN A 100 0.07 -5.28 2.28
CA ASN A 100 -0.61 -5.35 3.57
C ASN A 100 0.04 -6.34 4.53
N GLU A 101 0.55 -7.47 4.02
CA GLU A 101 1.22 -8.51 4.80
C GLU A 101 2.52 -8.04 5.46
N LEU A 102 3.17 -7.02 4.88
CA LEU A 102 4.42 -6.48 5.41
C LEU A 102 4.22 -5.49 6.55
N ILE A 103 3.02 -4.88 6.65
CA ILE A 103 2.71 -3.78 7.59
C ILE A 103 3.02 -4.19 9.03
N ALA A 104 2.54 -5.34 9.48
CA ALA A 104 2.74 -5.79 10.86
C ALA A 104 4.24 -6.00 11.20
N SER A 105 5.00 -6.59 10.28
CA SER A 105 6.44 -6.76 10.45
C SER A 105 7.22 -5.43 10.36
N ALA A 106 6.75 -4.47 9.56
CA ALA A 106 7.29 -3.12 9.50
C ALA A 106 7.10 -2.36 10.81
N ASP A 107 5.91 -2.44 11.40
CA ASP A 107 5.65 -1.86 12.73
C ASP A 107 6.59 -2.42 13.79
N GLY A 108 6.81 -3.75 13.77
CA GLY A 108 7.74 -4.42 14.67
C GLY A 108 9.18 -3.92 14.52
N LEU A 109 9.65 -3.68 13.29
CA LEU A 109 11.00 -3.15 13.04
C LEU A 109 11.12 -1.66 13.37
N MET A 110 10.08 -0.86 13.10
CA MET A 110 10.03 0.55 13.49
C MET A 110 10.12 0.70 15.01
N GLY A 111 9.39 -0.14 15.76
CA GLY A 111 9.42 -0.15 17.23
C GLY A 111 10.80 -0.48 17.83
N GLN A 112 11.68 -1.13 17.06
CA GLN A 112 13.07 -1.40 17.48
C GLN A 112 14.01 -0.20 17.27
N GLY A 113 13.57 0.87 16.58
CA GLY A 113 14.39 2.06 16.35
C GLY A 113 15.62 1.81 15.47
N LEU A 114 15.57 0.80 14.59
CA LEU A 114 16.72 0.39 13.76
C LEU A 114 17.09 1.41 12.68
N SER A 115 16.17 2.31 12.32
CA SER A 115 16.39 3.36 11.34
C SER A 115 15.67 4.64 11.79
N THR A 116 16.29 5.78 11.50
CA THR A 116 15.69 7.10 11.71
C THR A 116 14.92 7.62 10.49
N GLY A 117 14.88 6.84 9.41
CA GLY A 117 14.23 7.21 8.15
C GLY A 117 12.71 7.34 8.27
N LYS A 118 12.11 8.01 7.29
CA LYS A 118 10.66 8.19 7.16
C LYS A 118 10.05 6.96 6.52
N TRP A 119 9.21 6.24 7.26
CA TRP A 119 8.51 5.05 6.80
C TRP A 119 7.18 5.43 6.15
N THR A 120 6.91 4.88 4.98
CA THR A 120 5.61 5.01 4.31
C THR A 120 5.10 3.62 3.99
N LEU A 121 4.05 3.23 4.70
CA LEU A 121 3.35 1.97 4.55
C LEU A 121 2.21 2.18 3.53
N LEU A 122 2.24 1.41 2.45
CA LEU A 122 1.33 1.53 1.32
C LEU A 122 0.43 0.30 1.28
N GLN A 123 -0.84 0.49 1.62
CA GLN A 123 -1.86 -0.55 1.53
C GLN A 123 -2.05 -0.94 0.06
N SER A 124 -1.88 -2.22 -0.29
CA SER A 124 -2.06 -2.71 -1.66
C SER A 124 -3.46 -3.29 -1.91
N GLN A 125 -4.17 -3.69 -0.86
CA GLN A 125 -5.46 -4.36 -0.93
C GLN A 125 -6.40 -3.90 0.19
N LEU A 126 -7.71 -3.93 -0.05
CA LEU A 126 -8.73 -3.52 0.93
C LEU A 126 -8.74 -4.37 2.20
N ASP A 127 -8.55 -5.67 2.05
CA ASP A 127 -9.06 -6.65 3.02
C ASP A 127 -7.95 -7.57 3.54
N SER A 128 -6.90 -6.96 4.07
CA SER A 128 -5.88 -7.71 4.80
C SER A 128 -5.52 -7.00 6.09
N SER A 129 -5.42 -7.83 7.12
CA SER A 129 -5.17 -7.63 8.55
C SER A 129 -4.00 -6.73 8.97
N GLY A 130 -3.42 -5.96 8.06
CA GLY A 130 -2.38 -4.98 8.35
C GLY A 130 -2.97 -3.68 8.87
N THR A 131 -3.23 -3.61 10.17
CA THR A 131 -3.41 -2.31 10.85
C THR A 131 -2.04 -1.79 11.24
N ALA A 132 -1.62 -0.66 10.65
CA ALA A 132 -0.43 0.03 11.09
C ALA A 132 -0.68 0.74 12.43
N SER A 133 0.23 0.60 13.39
CA SER A 133 0.23 1.43 14.60
C SER A 133 0.59 2.87 14.22
N THR A 134 -0.41 3.75 14.12
CA THR A 134 -0.23 5.16 13.74
C THR A 134 0.46 6.01 14.81
N SER A 135 0.98 5.40 15.87
CA SER A 135 1.62 6.10 17.00
C SER A 135 3.07 6.49 16.74
N SER A 136 3.68 6.07 15.63
CA SER A 136 5.07 6.42 15.30
C SER A 136 5.16 7.76 14.58
N ASP A 137 5.99 8.65 15.11
CA ASP A 137 6.29 9.95 14.49
C ASP A 137 7.05 9.84 13.15
N GLN A 138 7.57 8.65 12.86
CA GLN A 138 8.35 8.35 11.67
C GLN A 138 7.54 7.57 10.62
N ALA A 139 6.25 7.30 10.85
CA ALA A 139 5.43 6.48 9.98
C ALA A 139 4.28 7.26 9.34
N ALA A 140 4.10 7.04 8.04
CA ALA A 140 2.92 7.38 7.28
C ALA A 140 2.24 6.09 6.83
N PHE A 141 0.93 6.00 6.95
CA PHE A 141 0.15 4.86 6.45
C PHE A 141 -0.87 5.34 5.44
N LEU A 142 -0.64 5.02 4.17
CA LEU A 142 -1.53 5.35 3.05
C LEU A 142 -2.47 4.17 2.82
N LYS A 143 -3.77 4.44 2.98
CA LYS A 143 -4.83 3.42 2.91
C LYS A 143 -5.99 3.89 2.05
N ILE A 144 -6.86 2.96 1.69
CA ILE A 144 -8.13 3.28 1.06
C ILE A 144 -9.05 3.87 2.14
N ASP A 145 -9.77 4.93 1.79
CA ASP A 145 -10.62 5.65 2.74
C ASP A 145 -11.79 4.75 3.19
N ALA A 146 -11.90 4.57 4.52
CA ALA A 146 -12.98 3.81 5.12
C ALA A 146 -14.35 4.45 4.84
N GLN A 147 -14.43 5.78 4.76
CA GLN A 147 -15.69 6.45 4.46
C GLN A 147 -16.15 6.16 3.03
N GLN A 148 -15.24 6.20 2.05
CA GLN A 148 -15.56 5.86 0.66
C GLN A 148 -16.07 4.42 0.52
N ILE A 149 -15.51 3.49 1.32
CA ILE A 149 -15.98 2.10 1.37
C ILE A 149 -17.41 2.03 1.90
N GLU A 150 -17.70 2.68 3.02
CA GLU A 150 -19.05 2.65 3.62
C GLU A 150 -20.09 3.38 2.77
N ASP A 151 -19.70 4.47 2.09
CA ASP A 151 -20.56 5.17 1.14
C ASP A 151 -20.88 4.29 -0.06
N LEU A 152 -19.89 3.57 -0.62
CA LEU A 152 -20.11 2.63 -1.71
C LEU A 152 -21.07 1.50 -1.30
N LYS A 153 -20.86 0.90 -0.13
CA LYS A 153 -21.75 -0.15 0.40
C LYS A 153 -23.17 0.38 0.57
N SER A 154 -23.31 1.56 1.18
CA SER A 154 -24.60 2.19 1.44
C SER A 154 -25.33 2.52 0.14
N ASN A 155 -24.65 3.10 -0.84
CA ASN A 155 -25.24 3.44 -2.14
C ASN A 155 -25.68 2.19 -2.91
N TRP A 156 -24.84 1.16 -2.95
CA TRP A 156 -25.20 -0.10 -3.61
C TRP A 156 -26.42 -0.74 -2.95
N LEU A 157 -26.46 -0.78 -1.62
CA LEU A 157 -27.59 -1.35 -0.90
C LEU A 157 -28.87 -0.53 -1.07
N GLN A 158 -28.80 0.80 -1.00
CA GLN A 158 -29.96 1.66 -1.25
C GLN A 158 -30.53 1.44 -2.65
N ASN A 159 -29.67 1.32 -3.66
CA ASN A 159 -30.09 0.99 -5.02
C ASN A 159 -30.74 -0.39 -5.09
N LEU A 160 -30.21 -1.38 -4.35
CA LEU A 160 -30.80 -2.72 -4.27
C LEU A 160 -32.19 -2.67 -3.63
N LEU A 161 -32.32 -2.05 -2.46
CA LEU A 161 -33.58 -1.95 -1.72
C LEU A 161 -34.65 -1.14 -2.49
N ALA A 162 -34.22 -0.13 -3.26
CA ALA A 162 -35.12 0.61 -4.16
C ALA A 162 -35.78 -0.26 -5.25
N THR A 163 -35.23 -1.45 -5.53
CA THR A 163 -35.86 -2.42 -6.45
C THR A 163 -36.94 -3.29 -5.79
N ASN A 164 -37.24 -3.06 -4.51
CA ASN A 164 -38.26 -3.77 -3.74
C ASN A 164 -38.06 -5.30 -3.77
N VAL A 165 -36.81 -5.75 -3.66
CA VAL A 165 -36.43 -7.16 -3.59
C VAL A 165 -36.30 -7.60 -2.14
N ALA A 166 -36.79 -8.81 -1.84
CA ALA A 166 -36.58 -9.41 -0.53
C ALA A 166 -35.12 -9.85 -0.35
N VAL A 167 -34.54 -9.48 0.79
CA VAL A 167 -33.15 -9.74 1.17
C VAL A 167 -33.15 -10.58 2.44
N GLU A 168 -32.34 -11.63 2.48
CA GLU A 168 -31.97 -12.31 3.73
C GLU A 168 -30.58 -11.84 4.16
N TRP A 169 -30.47 -11.47 5.42
CA TRP A 169 -29.25 -10.99 6.01
C TRP A 169 -28.58 -12.07 6.82
N VAL A 170 -27.28 -12.25 6.60
CA VAL A 170 -26.47 -13.18 7.38
C VAL A 170 -25.40 -12.39 8.12
N THR A 171 -25.39 -12.49 9.44
CA THR A 171 -24.44 -11.75 10.27
C THR A 171 -24.05 -12.53 11.52
N ARG A 172 -23.34 -11.88 12.44
CA ARG A 172 -22.96 -12.37 13.76
C ARG A 172 -23.54 -11.46 14.83
N SER A 173 -23.73 -11.99 16.04
CA SER A 173 -24.29 -11.23 17.16
C SER A 173 -23.43 -10.03 17.57
N ASP A 174 -22.11 -10.11 17.35
CA ASP A 174 -21.14 -9.04 17.62
C ASP A 174 -21.09 -7.95 16.53
N ARG A 175 -21.85 -8.11 15.44
CA ARG A 175 -21.91 -7.19 14.29
C ARG A 175 -23.34 -7.05 13.77
N PRO A 176 -24.22 -6.34 14.50
CA PRO A 176 -25.59 -6.13 14.08
C PRO A 176 -25.63 -5.31 12.78
N ILE A 177 -26.59 -5.62 11.90
CA ILE A 177 -26.80 -4.87 10.66
C ILE A 177 -27.31 -3.46 11.03
N PRO A 178 -26.79 -2.40 10.40
CA PRO A 178 -27.30 -1.05 10.61
C PRO A 178 -28.79 -0.96 10.31
N SER A 179 -29.55 -0.27 11.17
CA SER A 179 -31.01 -0.09 10.98
C SER A 179 -31.37 0.67 9.71
N ALA A 180 -30.43 1.44 9.14
CA ALA A 180 -30.59 2.11 7.86
C ALA A 180 -30.58 1.13 6.66
N TRP A 181 -30.11 -0.10 6.87
CA TRP A 181 -29.92 -1.12 5.84
C TRP A 181 -30.99 -2.21 5.92
N ALA A 182 -31.43 -2.53 7.13
CA ALA A 182 -32.58 -3.40 7.38
C ALA A 182 -33.54 -2.63 8.31
N PRO A 183 -34.59 -1.98 7.77
CA PRO A 183 -35.61 -1.33 8.60
C PRO A 183 -36.20 -2.34 9.58
N SER A 184 -36.66 -1.87 10.74
CA SER A 184 -37.09 -2.70 11.89
C SER A 184 -38.19 -3.74 11.61
N GLU A 185 -38.83 -3.69 10.44
CA GLU A 185 -39.80 -4.67 9.97
C GLU A 185 -39.15 -5.96 9.43
N GLU A 186 -37.82 -6.01 9.26
CA GLU A 186 -37.08 -7.16 8.69
C GLU A 186 -36.30 -7.99 9.74
N ALA A 187 -36.66 -7.92 11.03
CA ALA A 187 -35.96 -8.68 12.08
C ALA A 187 -36.03 -10.22 11.86
N ASP A 188 -37.06 -10.68 11.15
CA ASP A 188 -37.26 -12.06 10.71
C ASP A 188 -36.46 -12.44 9.47
N HIS A 189 -35.79 -11.50 8.81
CA HIS A 189 -34.87 -11.73 7.68
C HIS A 189 -33.40 -11.88 8.12
N ILE A 190 -33.12 -11.88 9.43
CA ILE A 190 -31.76 -11.95 9.96
C ILE A 190 -31.44 -13.38 10.42
N VAL A 191 -30.32 -13.90 9.93
CA VAL A 191 -29.71 -15.16 10.34
C VAL A 191 -28.37 -14.89 11.01
N LEU A 192 -28.18 -15.44 12.20
CA LEU A 192 -26.94 -15.34 12.95
C LEU A 192 -26.07 -16.58 12.72
N LEU A 193 -24.77 -16.40 12.47
CA LEU A 193 -23.82 -17.49 12.22
C LEU A 193 -23.19 -18.07 13.48
N ASP A 194 -23.07 -17.26 14.54
CA ASP A 194 -22.26 -17.54 15.72
C ASP A 194 -23.02 -18.21 16.86
N ASN A 195 -24.34 -18.01 16.94
CA ASN A 195 -25.19 -18.61 17.98
C ASN A 195 -26.25 -19.57 17.42
N ASN A 196 -26.15 -19.96 16.15
CA ASN A 196 -27.08 -20.88 15.51
C ASN A 196 -26.36 -21.97 14.70
N GLU A 197 -26.27 -23.17 15.26
CA GLU A 197 -25.71 -24.34 14.54
C GLU A 197 -26.55 -24.75 13.32
N GLN A 198 -27.83 -24.39 13.32
CA GLN A 198 -28.80 -24.65 12.25
C GLN A 198 -29.03 -23.42 11.35
N TRP A 199 -28.10 -22.46 11.33
CA TRP A 199 -28.22 -21.22 10.54
C TRP A 199 -28.61 -21.48 9.09
N PHE A 200 -28.10 -22.56 8.48
CA PHE A 200 -28.38 -22.87 7.09
C PHE A 200 -29.80 -23.38 6.87
N GLN A 201 -30.34 -24.19 7.80
CA GLN A 201 -31.73 -24.62 7.75
C GLN A 201 -32.67 -23.43 7.94
N GLN A 202 -32.37 -22.54 8.88
CA GLN A 202 -33.12 -21.29 9.08
C GLN A 202 -33.10 -20.43 7.82
N LEU A 203 -31.90 -20.17 7.27
CA LEU A 203 -31.72 -19.38 6.05
C LEU A 203 -32.50 -19.99 4.88
N SER A 204 -32.44 -21.31 4.69
CA SER A 204 -33.17 -22.00 3.62
C SER A 204 -34.68 -21.86 3.76
N PHE A 205 -35.19 -21.91 5.00
CA PHE A 205 -36.60 -21.73 5.30
C PHE A 205 -37.05 -20.29 5.06
N GLN A 206 -36.37 -19.30 5.65
CA GLN A 206 -36.67 -17.87 5.49
C GLN A 206 -36.58 -17.43 4.03
N SER A 207 -35.51 -17.84 3.32
CA SER A 207 -35.33 -17.53 1.90
C SER A 207 -36.51 -17.98 1.04
N LYS A 208 -37.13 -19.12 1.38
CA LYS A 208 -38.33 -19.63 0.69
C LYS A 208 -39.59 -18.91 1.13
N GLN A 209 -39.75 -18.67 2.44
CA GLN A 209 -40.91 -18.00 3.02
C GLN A 209 -41.05 -16.56 2.50
N HIS A 210 -39.94 -15.83 2.46
CA HIS A 210 -39.89 -14.42 2.05
C HIS A 210 -39.63 -14.25 0.54
N ALA A 211 -39.48 -15.35 -0.20
CA ALA A 211 -39.14 -15.36 -1.62
C ALA A 211 -37.90 -14.50 -1.94
N ALA A 212 -36.88 -14.62 -1.09
CA ALA A 212 -35.67 -13.82 -1.16
C ALA A 212 -34.96 -13.93 -2.51
N LYS A 213 -34.53 -12.78 -3.02
CA LYS A 213 -33.72 -12.67 -4.24
C LYS A 213 -32.24 -12.54 -3.96
N TRP A 214 -31.91 -12.08 -2.75
CA TRP A 214 -30.55 -11.86 -2.30
C TRP A 214 -30.31 -12.43 -0.91
N ILE A 215 -29.13 -12.99 -0.71
CA ILE A 215 -28.57 -13.33 0.59
C ILE A 215 -27.30 -12.48 0.75
N ILE A 216 -27.30 -11.61 1.75
CA ILE A 216 -26.20 -10.68 2.00
C ILE A 216 -25.51 -11.07 3.31
N PHE A 217 -24.25 -11.50 3.21
CA PHE A 217 -23.40 -11.64 4.38
C PHE A 217 -22.83 -10.28 4.73
N TYR A 218 -23.31 -9.70 5.83
CA TYR A 218 -22.80 -8.43 6.35
C TYR A 218 -21.48 -8.63 7.12
N SER A 219 -21.39 -9.74 7.85
CA SER A 219 -20.20 -10.12 8.60
C SER A 219 -19.30 -11.07 7.79
N PRO A 220 -17.97 -11.05 8.04
CA PRO A 220 -17.05 -11.99 7.42
C PRO A 220 -17.50 -13.44 7.58
N ALA A 221 -17.70 -14.09 6.44
CA ALA A 221 -18.09 -15.48 6.36
C ALA A 221 -16.97 -16.31 5.75
N THR A 222 -16.87 -17.56 6.19
CA THR A 222 -15.93 -18.50 5.58
C THR A 222 -16.37 -18.82 4.15
N ALA A 223 -15.43 -19.11 3.26
CA ALA A 223 -15.73 -19.52 1.89
C ALA A 223 -16.69 -20.74 1.85
N ALA A 224 -16.59 -21.64 2.83
CA ALA A 224 -17.50 -22.77 2.98
C ALA A 224 -18.94 -22.34 3.30
N GLN A 225 -19.15 -21.36 4.18
CA GLN A 225 -20.47 -20.81 4.50
C GLN A 225 -21.10 -20.12 3.29
N VAL A 226 -20.33 -19.29 2.58
CA VAL A 226 -20.80 -18.60 1.36
C VAL A 226 -21.15 -19.61 0.27
N GLN A 227 -20.31 -20.64 0.06
CA GLN A 227 -20.58 -21.69 -0.92
C GLN A 227 -21.82 -22.51 -0.56
N LYS A 228 -22.03 -22.78 0.74
CA LYS A 228 -23.23 -23.47 1.21
C LYS A 228 -24.48 -22.63 0.93
N ALA A 229 -24.48 -21.33 1.19
CA ALA A 229 -25.61 -20.45 0.86
C ALA A 229 -25.92 -20.42 -0.64
N LYS A 230 -24.89 -20.44 -1.50
CA LYS A 230 -25.06 -20.49 -2.97
C LYS A 230 -25.83 -21.73 -3.46
N THR A 231 -25.85 -22.82 -2.69
CA THR A 231 -26.64 -24.03 -3.04
C THR A 231 -28.15 -23.78 -3.03
N LEU A 232 -28.62 -22.69 -2.42
CA LEU A 232 -30.03 -22.29 -2.42
C LEU A 232 -30.50 -21.72 -3.77
N ASN A 233 -29.59 -21.54 -4.74
CA ASN A 233 -29.87 -20.98 -6.07
C ASN A 233 -30.47 -19.56 -6.01
N ILE A 234 -29.99 -18.76 -5.06
CA ILE A 234 -30.31 -17.35 -4.83
C ILE A 234 -29.01 -16.56 -4.98
N SER A 235 -29.08 -15.29 -5.40
CA SER A 235 -27.90 -14.43 -5.49
C SER A 235 -27.29 -14.24 -4.10
N VAL A 236 -26.00 -14.53 -3.95
CA VAL A 236 -25.29 -14.44 -2.67
C VAL A 236 -24.12 -13.48 -2.81
N ILE A 237 -24.04 -12.51 -1.91
CA ILE A 237 -22.90 -11.60 -1.81
C ILE A 237 -22.36 -11.60 -0.38
N ASP A 238 -21.04 -11.53 -0.26
CA ASP A 238 -20.35 -11.31 1.00
C ASP A 238 -19.76 -9.92 1.01
N MET A 239 -20.41 -9.00 1.72
CA MET A 239 -20.05 -7.58 1.75
C MET A 239 -18.70 -7.32 2.40
N SER A 240 -18.15 -8.28 3.15
CA SER A 240 -16.80 -8.17 3.69
C SER A 240 -15.74 -8.37 2.60
N SER A 241 -15.95 -9.31 1.68
CA SER A 241 -14.98 -9.73 0.66
C SER A 241 -15.32 -9.30 -0.77
N ALA A 242 -16.53 -8.76 -1.00
CA ALA A 242 -17.02 -8.36 -2.31
C ALA A 242 -16.40 -7.06 -2.84
N LEU A 243 -15.57 -6.36 -2.08
CA LEU A 243 -14.96 -5.14 -2.55
C LEU A 243 -13.70 -5.42 -3.38
N SER A 244 -13.48 -4.60 -4.39
CA SER A 244 -12.19 -4.48 -5.10
C SER A 244 -11.80 -3.02 -5.18
N ALA A 245 -10.51 -2.78 -5.00
CA ALA A 245 -9.88 -1.51 -5.30
C ALA A 245 -8.79 -1.72 -6.35
N GLN A 246 -8.73 -0.81 -7.30
CA GLN A 246 -7.67 -0.72 -8.29
C GLN A 246 -6.84 0.53 -8.01
N LEU A 247 -5.54 0.33 -7.72
CA LEU A 247 -4.61 1.41 -7.41
C LEU A 247 -3.77 1.79 -8.64
N ASN A 248 -3.51 3.09 -8.78
CA ASN A 248 -2.59 3.65 -9.77
C ASN A 248 -1.18 3.73 -9.19
N TRP A 249 -0.42 2.64 -9.29
CA TRP A 249 0.94 2.58 -8.74
C TRP A 249 1.88 3.63 -9.32
N THR A 250 1.71 3.99 -10.60
CA THR A 250 2.50 5.06 -11.23
C THR A 250 2.25 6.39 -10.53
N GLN A 251 0.98 6.80 -10.38
CA GLN A 251 0.66 8.05 -9.70
C GLN A 251 1.05 8.05 -8.22
N ILE A 252 0.84 6.93 -7.52
CA ILE A 252 1.24 6.78 -6.10
C ILE A 252 2.74 7.07 -5.96
N LEU A 253 3.56 6.45 -6.81
CA LEU A 253 5.01 6.61 -6.77
C LEU A 253 5.45 8.02 -7.21
N ASP A 254 4.79 8.63 -8.19
CA ASP A 254 5.04 10.02 -8.59
C ASP A 254 4.73 11.01 -7.45
N ASP A 255 3.62 10.82 -6.74
CA ASP A 255 3.26 11.65 -5.59
C ASP A 255 4.23 11.44 -4.42
N ARG A 256 4.75 10.21 -4.24
CA ARG A 256 5.82 9.92 -3.26
C ARG A 256 7.12 10.60 -3.62
N LEU A 257 7.53 10.54 -4.89
CA LEU A 257 8.70 11.26 -5.38
C LEU A 257 8.57 12.76 -5.12
N ALA A 258 7.44 13.36 -5.50
CA ALA A 258 7.18 14.78 -5.26
C ALA A 258 7.27 15.13 -3.77
N ALA A 259 6.71 14.30 -2.89
CA ALA A 259 6.79 14.53 -1.45
C ALA A 259 8.20 14.40 -0.87
N MET A 260 9.02 13.51 -1.44
CA MET A 260 10.43 13.38 -1.08
C MET A 260 11.22 14.62 -1.53
N THR A 261 11.10 15.01 -2.80
CA THR A 261 11.90 16.11 -3.37
C THR A 261 11.48 17.48 -2.86
N ASN A 262 10.20 17.65 -2.50
CA ASN A 262 9.67 18.91 -1.96
C ASN A 262 9.68 18.93 -0.42
N HIS A 263 10.13 17.86 0.23
CA HIS A 263 10.14 17.70 1.68
C HIS A 263 8.76 17.86 2.34
N THR A 264 7.68 17.50 1.65
CA THR A 264 6.29 17.62 2.12
C THR A 264 5.74 16.31 2.70
N TRP A 265 6.61 15.34 3.01
CA TRP A 265 6.19 14.10 3.68
C TRP A 265 5.53 14.39 5.03
N GLN A 266 4.43 13.68 5.31
CA GLN A 266 3.63 13.83 6.53
C GLN A 266 3.46 12.48 7.21
N LYS A 267 3.59 12.47 8.54
CA LYS A 267 3.30 11.30 9.39
C LYS A 267 1.79 11.11 9.57
N GLY A 268 1.40 9.89 9.95
CA GLY A 268 0.03 9.54 10.32
C GLY A 268 -0.72 8.74 9.25
N SER A 269 -2.03 8.55 9.45
CA SER A 269 -2.88 7.85 8.49
C SER A 269 -3.34 8.83 7.41
N LEU A 270 -3.05 8.50 6.16
CA LEU A 270 -3.41 9.25 4.97
C LEU A 270 -4.29 8.36 4.08
N SER A 271 -5.15 8.98 3.27
CA SER A 271 -5.96 8.27 2.29
C SER A 271 -5.39 8.45 0.89
N TYR A 272 -5.50 7.43 0.04
CA TYR A 272 -5.23 7.58 -1.39
C TYR A 272 -6.12 8.67 -2.00
N ASN A 273 -5.53 9.53 -2.82
CA ASN A 273 -6.27 10.56 -3.54
C ASN A 273 -6.99 10.00 -4.78
N GLU A 274 -7.82 10.82 -5.43
CA GLU A 274 -8.64 10.43 -6.59
C GLU A 274 -7.82 9.95 -7.81
N LYS A 275 -6.55 10.35 -7.93
CA LYS A 275 -5.67 9.89 -9.02
C LYS A 275 -4.91 8.61 -8.66
N GLU A 276 -4.68 8.39 -7.36
CA GLU A 276 -4.03 7.21 -6.80
C GLU A 276 -4.98 6.01 -6.70
N LEU A 277 -6.28 6.24 -6.45
CA LEU A 277 -7.34 5.22 -6.44
C LEU A 277 -8.15 5.28 -7.74
N LEU A 278 -7.87 4.37 -8.68
CA LEU A 278 -8.54 4.35 -10.00
C LEU A 278 -10.00 3.90 -9.92
N GLU A 279 -10.25 2.87 -9.13
CA GLU A 279 -11.57 2.26 -9.06
C GLU A 279 -11.78 1.64 -7.67
N LEU A 280 -12.97 1.85 -7.10
CA LEU A 280 -13.47 1.15 -5.92
C LEU A 280 -14.87 0.64 -6.25
N LYS A 281 -15.06 -0.69 -6.25
CA LYS A 281 -16.33 -1.32 -6.64
C LYS A 281 -16.66 -2.58 -5.86
N ILE A 282 -17.95 -2.91 -5.85
CA ILE A 282 -18.48 -4.20 -5.40
C ILE A 282 -18.47 -5.18 -6.59
N LYS A 283 -17.98 -6.40 -6.37
CA LYS A 283 -17.83 -7.50 -7.34
C LYS A 283 -19.12 -8.27 -7.56
#